data_AF-A0A7V2ACC5-F1
#
_entry.id   AF-A0A7V2ACC5-F1
#
_cell.length_a   1.000
_cell.length_b   1.000
_cell.length_c   1.000
_cell.angle_alpha   90.00
_cell.angle_beta   90.00
_cell.angle_gamma   90.00
#
_symmetry.space_group_name_H-M   'P 1'
#
loop_
_entity.id
_entity.type
_entity.pdbx_description
1 polymer ?
#
loop_
_entity_poly.entity_id
_entity_poly.type
_entity_poly.pdbx_seq_one_letter_code
_entity_poly.pdbx_strand_id
1 'polypeptide(L)'
;MRLIAPLLTLALCVTGVAAHAASGAPEKGQSMNSVLKHYGEPAQRIAAVGEPPISRWVYPEFTVYFEHNHTIHSVQHQKRVTPTAAR
;
A
#
# COMPACT_ATOMS: atom_id res chain seq x y z
N MET A 1 34.50 -37.52 29.12
CA MET A 1 33.91 -36.38 29.85
C MET A 1 33.01 -35.63 28.89
N ARG A 2 31.80 -35.28 29.34
CA ARG A 2 30.66 -34.75 28.55
C ARG A 2 30.90 -33.30 28.10
N LEU A 3 30.30 -32.97 26.95
CA LEU A 3 29.70 -31.67 26.53
C LEU A 3 30.53 -30.39 26.60
N ILE A 4 30.61 -29.63 25.48
CA ILE A 4 30.13 -28.22 25.32
C ILE A 4 30.03 -27.90 23.80
N ALA A 5 28.86 -28.06 23.18
CA ALA A 5 27.87 -27.02 22.79
C ALA A 5 28.14 -26.31 21.43
N PRO A 6 27.33 -26.59 20.38
CA PRO A 6 27.21 -25.73 19.21
C PRO A 6 26.00 -24.81 19.41
N LEU A 7 26.19 -23.48 19.44
CA LEU A 7 25.05 -22.58 19.34
C LEU A 7 25.44 -21.27 18.68
N LEU A 8 25.49 -21.28 17.36
CA LEU A 8 25.38 -20.07 16.57
C LEU A 8 24.60 -20.39 15.30
N THR A 9 23.31 -20.13 15.33
CA THR A 9 22.57 -19.45 14.25
C THR A 9 21.19 -19.12 14.81
N LEU A 10 21.04 -17.87 15.24
CA LEU A 10 19.76 -17.24 15.47
C LEU A 10 19.11 -17.03 14.09
N ALA A 11 18.27 -17.97 13.65
CA ALA A 11 17.39 -17.76 12.51
C ALA A 11 16.17 -16.96 12.99
N LEU A 12 16.26 -15.65 12.78
CA LEU A 12 15.19 -14.68 12.91
C LEU A 12 14.11 -14.98 11.87
N CYS A 13 13.18 -15.89 12.16
CA CYS A 13 11.98 -16.03 11.36
C CYS A 13 11.01 -14.91 11.77
N VAL A 14 11.17 -13.73 11.16
CA VAL A 14 10.07 -12.75 11.05
C VAL A 14 8.98 -13.44 10.24
N THR A 15 8.03 -14.05 10.95
CA THR A 15 6.83 -14.61 10.36
C THR A 15 6.06 -13.45 9.75
N GLY A 16 6.02 -13.41 8.41
CA GLY A 16 5.32 -12.38 7.66
C GLY A 16 3.89 -12.23 8.16
N VAL A 17 3.55 -11.03 8.60
CA VAL A 17 2.15 -10.63 8.80
C VAL A 17 1.49 -10.82 7.44
N ALA A 18 0.60 -11.81 7.36
CA ALA A 18 -0.25 -12.02 6.20
C ALA A 18 -0.95 -10.70 5.91
N ALA A 19 -0.57 -10.06 4.79
CA ALA A 19 -1.29 -8.93 4.26
C ALA A 19 -2.72 -9.40 4.05
N HIS A 20 -3.64 -8.88 4.86
CA HIS A 20 -5.06 -8.94 4.54
C HIS A 20 -5.16 -8.31 3.15
N ALA A 21 -5.37 -9.14 2.12
CA ALA A 21 -5.47 -8.69 0.75
C ALA A 21 -6.52 -7.57 0.75
N ALA A 22 -6.06 -6.34 0.61
CA ALA A 22 -6.92 -5.19 0.77
C ALA A 22 -7.81 -5.15 -0.48
N SER A 23 -9.04 -5.62 -0.30
CA SER A 23 -10.05 -5.70 -1.36
C SER A 23 -10.54 -4.30 -1.69
N GLY A 24 -9.87 -3.59 -2.59
CA GLY A 24 -10.31 -2.28 -3.10
C GLY A 24 -9.27 -1.17 -2.94
N ALA A 25 -9.75 0.07 -2.76
CA ALA A 25 -8.90 1.24 -2.54
C ALA A 25 -8.97 1.69 -1.07
N PRO A 26 -7.94 2.36 -0.52
CA PRO A 26 -7.92 2.75 0.88
C PRO A 26 -9.06 3.70 1.23
N GLU A 27 -9.58 3.55 2.45
CA GLU A 27 -10.66 4.38 2.96
C GLU A 27 -10.15 5.77 3.39
N LYS A 28 -11.05 6.76 3.39
CA LYS A 28 -10.74 8.09 3.91
C LYS A 28 -10.31 8.00 5.38
N GLY A 29 -9.28 8.75 5.75
CA GLY A 29 -8.73 8.81 7.09
C GLY A 29 -7.59 7.82 7.35
N GLN A 30 -7.33 6.83 6.49
CA GLN A 30 -6.21 5.91 6.69
C GLN A 30 -4.86 6.64 6.61
N SER A 31 -3.97 6.38 7.55
CA SER A 31 -2.61 6.94 7.56
C SER A 31 -1.76 6.35 6.43
N MET A 32 -0.81 7.11 5.89
CA MET A 32 0.15 6.64 4.88
C MET A 32 0.80 5.30 5.25
N ASN A 33 1.21 5.13 6.51
CA ASN A 33 1.81 3.88 7.00
C ASN A 33 0.83 2.70 6.95
N SER A 34 -0.45 2.91 7.26
CA SER A 34 -1.48 1.87 7.10
C SER A 34 -1.66 1.53 5.63
N VAL A 35 -1.72 2.53 4.74
CA VAL A 35 -1.80 2.28 3.29
C VAL A 35 -0.59 1.46 2.81
N LEU A 36 0.63 1.78 3.23
CA LEU A 36 1.82 0.98 2.89
C LEU A 36 1.74 -0.45 3.43
N LYS A 37 1.26 -0.64 4.67
CA LYS A 37 1.13 -1.97 5.27
C LYS A 37 0.08 -2.84 4.55
N HIS A 38 -1.01 -2.23 4.09
CA HIS A 38 -2.12 -2.96 3.46
C HIS A 38 -1.95 -3.15 1.95
N TYR A 39 -1.37 -2.18 1.25
CA TYR A 39 -1.30 -2.14 -0.21
C TYR A 39 0.13 -2.22 -0.77
N GLY A 40 1.15 -2.13 0.08
CA GLY A 40 2.55 -2.12 -0.33
C GLY A 40 3.03 -0.77 -0.88
N GLU A 41 4.22 -0.80 -1.48
CA GLU A 41 4.83 0.37 -2.13
C GLU A 41 4.00 0.78 -3.36
N PRO A 42 3.67 2.07 -3.52
CA PRO A 42 3.03 2.56 -4.73
C PRO A 42 3.99 2.50 -5.93
N ALA A 43 3.42 2.42 -7.14
CA ALA A 43 4.20 2.51 -8.38
C ALA A 43 4.85 3.89 -8.55
N GLN A 44 4.22 4.94 -8.03
CA GLN A 44 4.77 6.29 -8.04
C GLN A 44 4.32 7.09 -6.82
N ARG A 45 5.24 7.86 -6.23
CA ARG A 45 4.95 8.88 -5.21
C ARG A 45 5.15 10.26 -5.81
N ILE A 46 4.12 11.09 -5.74
CA ILE A 46 4.14 12.47 -6.19
C ILE A 46 4.13 13.34 -4.94
N ALA A 47 5.14 14.20 -4.84
CA ALA A 47 5.34 15.09 -3.71
C ALA A 47 4.13 16.01 -3.48
N ALA A 48 3.99 16.49 -2.24
CA ALA A 48 2.92 17.39 -1.88
C ALA A 48 2.99 18.70 -2.69
N VAL A 49 1.84 19.19 -3.13
CA VAL A 49 1.70 20.51 -3.77
C VAL A 49 0.59 21.31 -3.10
N GLY A 50 0.79 22.63 -2.99
CA GLY A 50 -0.22 23.59 -2.48
C GLY A 50 -0.32 23.69 -0.96
N GLU A 51 -1.30 24.49 -0.52
CA GLU A 51 -1.71 24.68 0.88
C GLU A 51 -3.24 24.50 0.96
N PRO A 52 -3.76 23.46 1.65
CA PRO A 52 -3.03 22.44 2.39
C PRO A 52 -2.21 21.50 1.47
N PRO A 53 -1.11 20.90 1.98
CA PRO A 53 -0.22 20.08 1.17
C PRO A 53 -0.86 18.76 0.76
N ILE A 54 -1.10 18.57 -0.54
CA ILE A 54 -1.69 17.33 -1.08
C ILE A 54 -0.65 16.48 -1.79
N SER A 55 -0.32 15.33 -1.20
CA SER A 55 0.51 14.29 -1.82
C SER A 55 -0.34 13.28 -2.58
N ARG A 56 0.21 12.69 -3.64
CA ARG A 56 -0.50 11.68 -4.43
C ARG A 56 0.34 10.43 -4.61
N TRP A 57 -0.21 9.27 -4.32
CA TRP A 57 0.42 7.98 -4.61
C TRP A 57 -0.37 7.23 -5.66
N VAL A 58 0.32 6.68 -6.66
CA VAL A 58 -0.27 5.97 -7.78
C VAL A 58 0.01 4.48 -7.60
N TYR A 59 -1.06 3.69 -7.53
CA TYR A 59 -1.04 2.24 -7.60
C TYR A 59 -1.55 1.79 -8.98
N PRO A 60 -1.33 0.53 -9.39
CA PRO A 60 -1.81 0.05 -10.69
C PRO A 60 -3.34 0.19 -10.86
N GLU A 61 -4.09 -0.12 -9.80
CA GLU A 61 -5.56 -0.20 -9.85
C GLU A 61 -6.25 1.09 -9.36
N PHE A 62 -5.54 1.95 -8.61
CA PHE A 62 -6.12 3.17 -8.04
C PHE A 62 -5.06 4.22 -7.72
N THR A 63 -5.50 5.45 -7.48
CA THR A 63 -4.66 6.56 -7.02
C THR A 63 -5.20 7.09 -5.69
N VAL A 64 -4.31 7.28 -4.71
CA VAL A 64 -4.63 7.79 -3.38
C VAL A 64 -4.09 9.19 -3.21
N TYR A 65 -4.90 10.06 -2.64
CA TYR A 65 -4.58 11.43 -2.29
C TYR A 65 -4.48 11.55 -0.79
N PHE A 66 -3.40 12.17 -0.32
CA PHE A 66 -3.14 12.40 1.08
C PHE A 66 -3.04 13.89 1.35
N GLU A 67 -3.65 14.33 2.43
CA GLU A 67 -3.36 15.61 3.04
C GLU A 67 -2.51 15.33 4.28
N HIS A 68 -1.36 15.98 4.38
CA HIS A 68 -0.34 15.65 5.39
C HIS A 68 0.05 14.16 5.37
N ASN A 69 -0.52 13.35 6.28
CA ASN A 69 -0.28 11.92 6.40
C ASN A 69 -1.55 11.07 6.32
N HIS A 70 -2.71 11.67 6.04
CA HIS A 70 -4.01 11.01 6.06
C HIS A 70 -4.61 10.95 4.66
N THR A 71 -5.21 9.81 4.33
CA THR A 71 -5.93 9.61 3.07
C THR A 71 -7.15 10.51 3.05
N ILE A 72 -7.23 11.42 2.09
CA ILE A 72 -8.41 12.26 1.87
C ILE A 72 -9.30 11.73 0.76
N HIS A 73 -8.74 11.01 -0.21
CA HIS A 73 -9.50 10.46 -1.32
C HIS A 73 -8.77 9.31 -2.01
N SER A 74 -9.54 8.37 -2.55
CA SER A 74 -9.03 7.26 -3.36
C SER A 74 -9.84 7.16 -4.65
N VAL A 75 -9.16 7.11 -5.79
CA VAL A 75 -9.78 7.08 -7.13
C VAL A 75 -9.41 5.77 -7.82
N GLN A 76 -10.40 4.94 -8.13
CA GLN A 76 -10.18 3.69 -8.88
C GLN A 76 -9.95 3.98 -10.36
N HIS A 77 -9.00 3.28 -10.97
CA HIS A 77 -8.77 3.33 -12.41
C HIS A 77 -9.84 2.49 -13.10
N GLN A 78 -10.81 3.14 -13.74
CA GLN A 78 -11.83 2.46 -14.53
C GLN A 78 -11.16 1.79 -15.74
N LYS A 79 -11.19 0.46 -15.81
CA LYS A 79 -10.92 -0.22 -17.08
C LYS A 79 -12.09 0.10 -18.00
N ARG A 80 -11.83 0.89 -19.05
CA ARG A 80 -12.83 1.13 -20.08
C ARG A 80 -13.19 -0.21 -20.72
N VAL A 81 -14.34 -0.74 -20.37
CA VAL A 81 -15.02 -1.75 -21.17
C VAL A 81 -15.65 -1.01 -22.33
N THR A 82 -15.00 -1.08 -23.50
CA THR A 82 -15.59 -0.60 -24.74
C THR A 82 -16.90 -1.36 -24.92
N PRO A 83 -18.08 -0.71 -24.93
CA PRO A 83 -19.30 -1.39 -25.29
C PRO A 83 -19.11 -1.86 -26.74
N THR A 84 -19.07 -3.18 -26.91
CA THR A 84 -19.11 -3.78 -28.24
C THR A 84 -20.42 -3.31 -28.85
N ALA A 85 -20.35 -2.42 -29.84
CA ALA A 85 -21.51 -2.02 -30.61
C ALA A 85 -21.92 -3.24 -31.45
N ALA A 86 -22.67 -4.14 -30.82
CA ALA A 86 -23.26 -5.29 -31.45
C ALA A 86 -24.59 -4.88 -32.08
N ARG A 87 -24.51 -4.65 -33.39
CA ARG A 87 -25.53 -4.86 -34.43
C ARG A 87 -26.64 -3.83 -34.60
#